data_AF-A0A962HYH7-F1
#
_entry.id   AF-A0A962HYH7-F1
#
_cell.length_a   1.000
_cell.length_b   1.000
_cell.length_c   1.000
_cell.angle_alpha   90.00
_cell.angle_beta   90.00
_cell.angle_gamma   90.00
#
_symmetry.space_group_name_H-M   'P 1'
#
loop_
_entity.id
_entity.type
_entity.pdbx_description
1 polymer ?
#
loop_
_entity_poly.entity_id
_entity_poly.type
_entity_poly.pdbx_seq_one_letter_code
_entity_poly.pdbx_strand_id
1 'polypeptide(L)'
;QTGTVGSVTTGNSFVGRGNNERTGLSVTALSNGNYVVSSPGWMNGPTVNAGAVTLLAGNGPVSTFAGTAISLVGSSPDDQVGAGPGRIIALSNGNYVVASSSWDNGANADVGAVTWGSGTSGVTGVISAANSLVGTTPDDQIGESVTALTNGHYVAASPSWSNGAFTDAGAFTWGNGNSGTVGPVSGANSMVGSAMNDFVGSAGGAIPLSNGNYVVRSRQWDNGAVADAGAVTWRNGTVPTSGAISPANSIVGSSAGDNLGQSVLALPNGHFVLTAPSWDNGAISGAGAVSWVNGATGRTGPLSAANSLVGTTVSDALGQGLRAYSDANYVIRSPLWDNGNVVNAGAVTLALGTEPLSGNIMAANSVLGGISVGSSTFSIDYDPTRQRVAVGRPAENLLSLLTLGPVTDELFANGFEN
;
A
#
# COMPACT_ATOMS: atom_id res chain seq x y z
N GLN A 1 26.90 -17.86 25.69
CA GLN A 1 25.74 -18.62 26.21
C GLN A 1 26.27 -19.77 27.05
N THR A 2 26.04 -19.73 28.36
CA THR A 2 26.29 -20.87 29.27
C THR A 2 24.92 -21.34 29.74
N GLY A 3 24.30 -22.20 28.94
CA GLY A 3 23.03 -22.84 29.25
C GLY A 3 23.04 -24.21 28.60
N THR A 4 22.89 -25.25 29.39
CA THR A 4 22.88 -26.64 28.94
C THR A 4 21.73 -26.83 27.95
N VAL A 5 22.04 -27.13 26.69
CA VAL A 5 21.03 -27.48 25.68
C VAL A 5 20.49 -28.85 26.07
N GLY A 6 19.36 -28.89 26.77
CA GLY A 6 18.63 -30.12 27.03
C GLY A 6 18.18 -30.77 25.71
N SER A 7 17.92 -32.07 25.71
CA SER A 7 17.38 -32.75 24.53
C SER A 7 16.00 -32.17 24.15
N VAL A 8 15.76 -31.97 22.85
CA VAL A 8 14.42 -31.66 22.34
C VAL A 8 13.57 -32.93 22.42
N THR A 9 12.44 -32.85 23.09
CA THR A 9 11.49 -33.94 23.34
C THR A 9 10.07 -33.43 23.12
N THR A 10 9.09 -34.34 22.99
CA THR A 10 7.67 -33.94 22.95
C THR A 10 7.21 -33.22 24.22
N GLY A 11 7.81 -33.55 25.38
CA GLY A 11 7.49 -32.91 26.66
C GLY A 11 7.98 -31.47 26.77
N ASN A 12 8.82 -31.01 25.84
CA ASN A 12 9.32 -29.64 25.81
C ASN A 12 9.10 -28.95 24.44
N SER A 13 8.16 -29.47 23.65
CA SER A 13 7.79 -28.98 22.32
C SER A 13 6.29 -28.70 22.24
N PHE A 14 5.92 -27.71 21.42
CA PHE A 14 4.52 -27.50 21.06
C PHE A 14 4.12 -28.57 20.03
N VAL A 15 3.17 -29.42 20.40
CA VAL A 15 2.77 -30.60 19.62
C VAL A 15 1.28 -30.58 19.31
N GLY A 16 0.91 -31.07 18.12
CA GLY A 16 -0.47 -31.39 17.78
C GLY A 16 -0.94 -32.66 18.47
N ARG A 17 -2.26 -32.85 18.59
CA ARG A 17 -2.90 -34.04 19.18
C ARG A 17 -2.99 -35.22 18.20
N GLY A 18 -2.65 -35.02 16.92
CA GLY A 18 -2.65 -36.09 15.91
C GLY A 18 -1.88 -35.76 14.64
N ASN A 19 -1.66 -36.78 13.80
CA ASN A 19 -0.82 -36.69 12.59
C ASN A 19 -1.36 -35.72 11.52
N ASN A 20 -2.63 -35.35 11.59
CA ASN A 20 -3.28 -34.50 10.59
C ASN A 20 -3.30 -33.02 10.95
N GLU A 21 -3.02 -32.64 12.21
CA GLU A 21 -3.14 -31.25 12.66
C GLU A 21 -2.01 -30.34 12.12
N ARG A 22 -0.88 -30.93 11.70
CA ARG A 22 0.29 -30.25 11.09
C ARG A 22 0.65 -28.94 11.81
N THR A 23 0.76 -29.02 13.13
CA THR A 23 1.09 -27.88 14.00
C THR A 23 2.42 -27.25 13.61
N GLY A 24 2.47 -25.91 13.63
CA GLY A 24 3.70 -25.16 13.35
C GLY A 24 4.13 -25.15 11.89
N LEU A 25 3.15 -25.13 10.97
CA LEU A 25 3.42 -24.95 9.54
C LEU A 25 4.16 -23.63 9.26
N SER A 26 3.89 -22.60 10.07
CA SER A 26 4.62 -21.34 10.07
C SER A 26 4.79 -20.82 11.50
N VAL A 27 5.91 -20.13 11.75
CA VAL A 27 6.22 -19.49 13.02
C VAL A 27 6.68 -18.06 12.75
N THR A 28 6.01 -17.09 13.38
CA THR A 28 6.33 -15.67 13.28
C THR A 28 6.93 -15.21 14.59
N ALA A 29 8.18 -14.74 14.58
CA ALA A 29 8.81 -14.13 15.75
C ALA A 29 8.29 -12.69 15.95
N LEU A 30 8.02 -12.34 17.20
CA LEU A 30 7.63 -11.00 17.61
C LEU A 30 8.83 -10.27 18.23
N SER A 31 8.82 -8.93 18.19
CA SER A 31 9.92 -8.12 18.74
C SER A 31 10.09 -8.23 20.25
N ASN A 32 9.07 -8.71 20.96
CA ASN A 32 9.12 -8.99 22.40
C ASN A 32 9.72 -10.36 22.74
N GLY A 33 10.18 -11.12 21.74
CA GLY A 33 10.79 -12.44 21.91
C GLY A 33 9.80 -13.60 21.93
N ASN A 34 8.49 -13.35 21.86
CA ASN A 34 7.48 -14.39 21.73
C ASN A 34 7.30 -14.84 20.27
N TYR A 35 6.60 -15.96 20.08
CA TYR A 35 6.38 -16.57 18.78
C TYR A 35 4.89 -16.81 18.55
N VAL A 36 4.42 -16.52 17.33
CA VAL A 36 3.07 -16.87 16.89
C VAL A 36 3.16 -18.05 15.96
N VAL A 37 2.50 -19.15 16.33
CA VAL A 37 2.56 -20.42 15.63
C VAL A 37 1.26 -20.66 14.87
N SER A 38 1.38 -20.88 13.57
CA SER A 38 0.28 -21.22 12.67
C SER A 38 0.14 -22.73 12.50
N SER A 39 -1.10 -23.21 12.59
CA SER A 39 -1.48 -24.61 12.46
C SER A 39 -2.76 -24.73 11.63
N PRO A 40 -2.74 -24.44 10.31
CA PRO A 40 -3.95 -24.32 9.51
C PRO A 40 -4.68 -25.66 9.28
N GLY A 41 -3.98 -26.79 9.43
CA GLY A 41 -4.60 -28.13 9.40
C GLY A 41 -5.24 -28.55 10.73
N TRP A 42 -5.21 -27.69 11.76
CA TRP A 42 -5.79 -28.02 13.06
C TRP A 42 -7.29 -28.28 12.94
N MET A 43 -7.77 -29.31 13.65
CA MET A 43 -9.17 -29.73 13.63
C MET A 43 -9.93 -29.21 14.85
N ASN A 44 -11.09 -28.57 14.63
CA ASN A 44 -11.97 -28.13 15.71
C ASN A 44 -13.04 -29.19 15.98
N GLY A 45 -12.72 -30.20 16.80
CA GLY A 45 -13.58 -31.36 16.97
C GLY A 45 -13.75 -32.12 15.65
N PRO A 46 -14.98 -32.28 15.11
CA PRO A 46 -15.18 -32.91 13.80
C PRO A 46 -14.84 -32.01 12.60
N THR A 47 -14.67 -30.70 12.82
CA THR A 47 -14.39 -29.75 11.74
C THR A 47 -12.95 -29.89 11.26
N VAL A 48 -12.79 -30.36 10.02
CA VAL A 48 -11.48 -30.51 9.37
C VAL A 48 -10.90 -29.17 8.96
N ASN A 49 -9.58 -29.00 9.08
CA ASN A 49 -8.86 -27.81 8.62
C ASN A 49 -9.46 -26.48 9.12
N ALA A 50 -10.05 -26.45 10.32
CA ALA A 50 -10.51 -25.20 10.93
C ALA A 50 -9.35 -24.22 11.16
N GLY A 51 -8.17 -24.76 11.40
CA GLY A 51 -6.94 -24.01 11.64
C GLY A 51 -6.88 -23.38 13.03
N ALA A 52 -5.65 -23.10 13.45
CA ALA A 52 -5.37 -22.51 14.75
C ALA A 52 -4.12 -21.62 14.71
N VAL A 53 -4.20 -20.46 15.36
CA VAL A 53 -3.05 -19.58 15.61
C VAL A 53 -2.84 -19.44 17.11
N THR A 54 -1.63 -19.76 17.58
CA THR A 54 -1.30 -19.83 19.01
C THR A 54 -0.08 -18.96 19.33
N LEU A 55 -0.19 -18.12 20.36
CA LEU A 55 0.96 -17.39 20.91
C LEU A 55 1.73 -18.29 21.88
N LEU A 56 3.05 -18.37 21.72
CA LEU A 56 3.98 -19.07 22.59
C LEU A 56 5.00 -18.10 23.17
N ALA A 57 5.29 -18.23 24.46
CA ALA A 57 6.33 -17.46 25.12
C ALA A 57 7.73 -17.90 24.68
N GLY A 58 8.65 -16.95 24.51
CA GLY A 58 10.04 -17.25 24.09
C GLY A 58 10.97 -17.75 25.21
N ASN A 59 10.51 -17.81 26.46
CA ASN A 59 11.35 -18.05 27.64
C ASN A 59 11.42 -19.51 28.11
N GLY A 60 10.86 -20.47 27.37
CA GLY A 60 10.98 -21.87 27.73
C GLY A 60 9.95 -22.79 27.08
N PRO A 61 10.10 -24.10 27.26
CA PRO A 61 9.29 -25.08 26.56
C PRO A 61 7.82 -25.02 26.95
N VAL A 62 6.96 -25.05 25.93
CA VAL A 62 5.51 -25.09 26.11
C VAL A 62 5.05 -26.55 26.04
N SER A 63 4.63 -27.11 27.17
CA SER A 63 4.02 -28.44 27.24
C SER A 63 2.49 -28.33 27.14
N THR A 64 1.98 -27.70 26.08
CA THR A 64 0.53 -27.54 25.86
C THR A 64 0.16 -27.91 24.42
N PHE A 65 -1.10 -28.27 24.22
CA PHE A 65 -1.68 -28.56 22.90
C PHE A 65 -2.50 -27.37 22.42
N ALA A 66 -2.48 -27.10 21.11
CA ALA A 66 -3.39 -26.15 20.47
C ALA A 66 -4.86 -26.47 20.82
N GLY A 67 -5.68 -25.43 20.97
CA GLY A 67 -7.10 -25.55 21.29
C GLY A 67 -7.74 -24.20 21.60
N THR A 68 -9.07 -24.15 21.62
CA THR A 68 -9.84 -22.89 21.76
C THR A 68 -9.52 -22.07 23.01
N ALA A 69 -8.96 -22.69 24.05
CA ALA A 69 -8.55 -22.02 25.28
C ALA A 69 -7.24 -21.22 25.15
N ILE A 70 -6.40 -21.51 24.16
CA ILE A 70 -5.08 -20.88 23.97
C ILE A 70 -4.83 -20.38 22.53
N SER A 71 -5.73 -20.72 21.60
CA SER A 71 -5.60 -20.45 20.18
C SER A 71 -6.81 -19.68 19.66
N LEU A 72 -6.58 -18.80 18.68
CA LEU A 72 -7.61 -18.33 17.76
C LEU A 72 -7.89 -19.44 16.75
N VAL A 73 -9.15 -19.79 16.54
CA VAL A 73 -9.53 -20.92 15.67
C VAL A 73 -10.70 -20.60 14.75
N GLY A 74 -10.80 -21.37 13.66
CA GLY A 74 -12.01 -21.44 12.84
C GLY A 74 -13.09 -22.34 13.45
N SER A 75 -14.27 -22.33 12.84
CA SER A 75 -15.41 -23.19 13.19
C SER A 75 -16.01 -23.95 12.02
N SER A 76 -15.63 -23.59 10.79
CA SER A 76 -16.12 -24.20 9.56
C SER A 76 -15.03 -25.05 8.91
N PRO A 77 -15.40 -26.06 8.10
CA PRO A 77 -14.43 -26.82 7.33
C PRO A 77 -13.61 -25.90 6.45
N ASP A 78 -12.30 -26.13 6.38
CA ASP A 78 -11.39 -25.40 5.50
C ASP A 78 -11.21 -23.89 5.77
N ASP A 79 -11.69 -23.37 6.91
CA ASP A 79 -11.36 -22.01 7.40
C ASP A 79 -9.84 -21.74 7.42
N GLN A 80 -9.06 -22.79 7.70
CA GLN A 80 -7.60 -22.82 7.64
C GLN A 80 -6.93 -21.64 8.35
N VAL A 81 -7.45 -21.21 9.50
CA VAL A 81 -6.96 -20.04 10.24
C VAL A 81 -5.44 -20.09 10.43
N GLY A 82 -4.77 -19.04 9.93
CA GLY A 82 -3.31 -18.91 9.91
C GLY A 82 -2.62 -19.45 8.64
N ALA A 83 -3.36 -19.95 7.65
CA ALA A 83 -2.77 -20.49 6.42
C ALA A 83 -2.08 -19.43 5.56
N GLY A 84 -0.93 -19.81 4.98
CA GLY A 84 -0.25 -19.00 3.97
C GLY A 84 0.84 -18.07 4.51
N PRO A 85 1.87 -17.77 3.70
CA PRO A 85 2.92 -16.83 4.07
C PRO A 85 2.33 -15.42 4.20
N GLY A 86 2.77 -14.68 5.23
CA GLY A 86 2.37 -13.28 5.45
C GLY A 86 0.95 -13.06 5.97
N ARG A 87 0.20 -14.13 6.34
CA ARG A 87 -1.12 -14.00 6.98
C ARG A 87 -1.07 -13.77 8.49
N ILE A 88 0.09 -13.99 9.10
CA ILE A 88 0.39 -13.50 10.45
C ILE A 88 1.35 -12.33 10.29
N ILE A 89 0.90 -11.14 10.68
CA ILE A 89 1.62 -9.89 10.52
C ILE A 89 2.09 -9.44 11.89
N ALA A 90 3.41 -9.51 12.12
CA ALA A 90 4.01 -8.93 13.32
C ALA A 90 3.98 -7.40 13.24
N LEU A 91 3.57 -6.74 14.32
CA LEU A 91 3.57 -5.29 14.45
C LEU A 91 4.84 -4.83 15.18
N SER A 92 5.30 -3.62 14.88
CA SER A 92 6.53 -3.06 15.48
C SER A 92 6.43 -2.89 17.01
N ASN A 93 5.21 -2.76 17.55
CA ASN A 93 4.93 -2.68 18.98
C ASN A 93 4.92 -4.05 19.70
N GLY A 94 5.27 -5.13 19.01
CA GLY A 94 5.35 -6.47 19.56
C GLY A 94 4.04 -7.24 19.58
N ASN A 95 2.94 -6.67 19.09
CA ASN A 95 1.67 -7.37 18.88
C ASN A 95 1.63 -8.02 17.48
N TYR A 96 0.52 -8.68 17.15
CA TYR A 96 0.35 -9.31 15.84
C TYR A 96 -1.08 -9.23 15.32
N VAL A 97 -1.25 -9.48 14.03
CA VAL A 97 -2.55 -9.54 13.35
C VAL A 97 -2.62 -10.85 12.57
N VAL A 98 -3.77 -11.52 12.62
CA VAL A 98 -4.09 -12.71 11.84
C VAL A 98 -5.11 -12.33 10.78
N ALA A 99 -4.72 -12.46 9.51
CA ALA A 99 -5.60 -12.35 8.36
C ALA A 99 -6.11 -13.75 7.99
N SER A 100 -7.43 -13.90 7.90
CA SER A 100 -8.10 -15.15 7.54
C SER A 100 -9.17 -14.82 6.50
N SER A 101 -8.72 -14.38 5.32
CA SER A 101 -9.59 -13.90 4.24
C SER A 101 -10.56 -14.96 3.70
N SER A 102 -10.23 -16.24 3.88
CA SER A 102 -11.08 -17.39 3.49
C SER A 102 -11.90 -17.96 4.67
N TRP A 103 -12.06 -17.19 5.75
CA TRP A 103 -12.85 -17.63 6.89
C TRP A 103 -14.35 -17.56 6.58
N ASP A 104 -15.09 -18.61 6.95
CA ASP A 104 -16.53 -18.73 6.74
C ASP A 104 -17.33 -18.33 7.99
N ASN A 105 -18.39 -17.55 7.80
CA ASN A 105 -19.34 -17.24 8.86
C ASN A 105 -20.63 -18.06 8.71
N GLY A 106 -20.59 -19.29 9.20
CA GLY A 106 -21.70 -20.23 9.09
C GLY A 106 -21.90 -20.67 7.65
N ALA A 107 -23.01 -20.26 7.02
CA ALA A 107 -23.30 -20.62 5.62
C ALA A 107 -22.72 -19.62 4.60
N ASN A 108 -22.21 -18.48 5.06
CA ASN A 108 -21.57 -17.52 4.18
C ASN A 108 -20.10 -17.89 4.03
N ALA A 109 -19.73 -18.37 2.84
CA ALA A 109 -18.38 -18.77 2.51
C ALA A 109 -17.47 -17.56 2.27
N ASP A 110 -16.20 -17.67 2.64
CA ASP A 110 -15.13 -16.73 2.32
C ASP A 110 -15.45 -15.26 2.68
N VAL A 111 -16.20 -15.04 3.77
CA VAL A 111 -16.50 -13.67 4.22
C VAL A 111 -15.24 -12.98 4.77
N GLY A 112 -14.30 -13.78 5.26
CA GLY A 112 -13.02 -13.34 5.77
C GLY A 112 -13.07 -12.67 7.15
N ALA A 113 -11.88 -12.61 7.77
CA ALA A 113 -11.70 -11.99 9.07
C ALA A 113 -10.29 -11.44 9.27
N VAL A 114 -10.18 -10.36 10.06
CA VAL A 114 -8.92 -9.84 10.58
C VAL A 114 -8.99 -9.76 12.09
N THR A 115 -8.06 -10.44 12.77
CA THR A 115 -8.03 -10.54 14.23
C THR A 115 -6.72 -9.98 14.77
N TRP A 116 -6.81 -9.01 15.66
CA TRP A 116 -5.64 -8.53 16.39
C TRP A 116 -5.37 -9.43 17.60
N GLY A 117 -4.09 -9.73 17.86
CA GLY A 117 -3.64 -10.47 19.01
C GLY A 117 -2.57 -9.69 19.79
N SER A 118 -2.73 -9.65 21.11
CA SER A 118 -1.68 -9.14 22.00
C SER A 118 -0.45 -10.03 21.91
N GLY A 119 0.74 -9.46 21.76
CA GLY A 119 1.98 -10.21 21.78
C GLY A 119 2.34 -10.79 23.15
N THR A 120 1.61 -10.42 24.21
CA THR A 120 1.83 -10.90 25.58
C THR A 120 0.77 -11.88 26.06
N SER A 121 -0.52 -11.59 25.80
CA SER A 121 -1.63 -12.45 26.24
C SER A 121 -2.22 -13.30 25.12
N GLY A 122 -1.89 -13.01 23.86
CA GLY A 122 -2.48 -13.66 22.70
C GLY A 122 -3.92 -13.23 22.43
N VAL A 123 -4.59 -13.99 21.59
CA VAL A 123 -6.04 -13.97 21.35
C VAL A 123 -6.52 -15.41 21.24
N THR A 124 -7.69 -15.70 21.79
CA THR A 124 -8.21 -17.06 21.92
C THR A 124 -9.69 -17.14 21.57
N GLY A 125 -10.15 -18.34 21.22
CA GLY A 125 -11.55 -18.62 20.91
C GLY A 125 -11.81 -18.69 19.41
N VAL A 126 -13.08 -18.92 19.07
CA VAL A 126 -13.55 -18.98 17.68
C VAL A 126 -13.61 -17.56 17.11
N ILE A 127 -13.22 -17.37 15.85
CA ILE A 127 -13.38 -16.10 15.13
C ILE A 127 -14.86 -15.70 15.10
N SER A 128 -15.13 -14.42 15.38
CA SER A 128 -16.48 -13.84 15.35
C SER A 128 -16.40 -12.31 15.26
N ALA A 129 -17.54 -11.65 15.03
CA ALA A 129 -17.61 -10.18 15.08
C ALA A 129 -17.25 -9.59 16.47
N ALA A 130 -17.19 -10.41 17.54
CA ALA A 130 -16.85 -9.93 18.88
C ALA A 130 -15.34 -9.77 19.12
N ASN A 131 -14.50 -10.54 18.40
CA ASN A 131 -13.04 -10.52 18.53
C ASN A 131 -12.33 -10.17 17.23
N SER A 132 -13.04 -10.09 16.10
CA SER A 132 -12.47 -9.88 14.78
C SER A 132 -13.27 -8.84 13.99
N LEU A 133 -12.58 -8.17 13.06
CA LEU A 133 -13.22 -7.48 11.94
C LEU A 133 -13.65 -8.53 10.92
N VAL A 134 -14.92 -8.58 10.53
CA VAL A 134 -15.46 -9.66 9.68
C VAL A 134 -16.31 -9.14 8.52
N GLY A 135 -16.42 -9.95 7.48
CA GLY A 135 -17.40 -9.76 6.42
C GLY A 135 -18.80 -10.21 6.85
N THR A 136 -19.79 -9.86 6.03
CA THR A 136 -21.20 -10.27 6.25
C THR A 136 -21.83 -10.95 5.06
N THR A 137 -21.24 -10.78 3.87
CA THR A 137 -21.71 -11.35 2.60
C THR A 137 -20.68 -12.35 2.09
N PRO A 138 -21.10 -13.44 1.39
CA PRO A 138 -20.16 -14.34 0.75
C PRO A 138 -19.14 -13.60 -0.13
N ASP A 139 -17.91 -14.13 -0.18
CA ASP A 139 -16.80 -13.58 -0.98
C ASP A 139 -16.32 -12.16 -0.58
N ASP A 140 -16.77 -11.61 0.55
CA ASP A 140 -16.27 -10.33 1.08
C ASP A 140 -14.75 -10.33 1.31
N GLN A 141 -14.18 -11.51 1.60
CA GLN A 141 -12.75 -11.78 1.76
C GLN A 141 -12.02 -10.75 2.66
N ILE A 142 -12.61 -10.41 3.81
CA ILE A 142 -12.07 -9.37 4.68
C ILE A 142 -10.61 -9.64 5.07
N GLY A 143 -9.77 -8.64 4.83
CA GLY A 143 -8.34 -8.74 5.11
C GLY A 143 -7.53 -9.48 4.05
N GLU A 144 -7.98 -9.49 2.80
CA GLU A 144 -7.22 -10.00 1.66
C GLU A 144 -5.77 -9.46 1.65
N SER A 145 -5.60 -8.18 2.02
CA SER A 145 -4.30 -7.61 2.35
C SER A 145 -4.33 -6.92 3.72
N VAL A 146 -3.31 -7.18 4.55
CA VAL A 146 -3.09 -6.48 5.81
C VAL A 146 -1.69 -5.90 5.81
N THR A 147 -1.60 -4.58 6.01
CA THR A 147 -0.34 -3.84 6.04
C THR A 147 -0.06 -3.34 7.45
N ALA A 148 1.08 -3.72 8.01
CA ALA A 148 1.59 -3.10 9.24
C ALA A 148 2.06 -1.67 8.95
N LEU A 149 1.66 -0.72 9.80
CA LEU A 149 2.13 0.66 9.75
C LEU A 149 3.39 0.84 10.59
N THR A 150 4.17 1.87 10.28
CA THR A 150 5.44 2.18 10.96
C THR A 150 5.27 2.57 12.44
N ASN A 151 4.07 2.99 12.83
CA ASN A 151 3.71 3.38 14.19
C ASN A 151 3.10 2.23 15.03
N GLY A 152 3.13 0.99 14.54
CA GLY A 152 2.64 -0.19 15.27
C GLY A 152 1.14 -0.44 15.15
N HIS A 153 0.42 0.34 14.33
CA HIS A 153 -0.96 0.04 13.90
C HIS A 153 -0.97 -0.75 12.59
N TYR A 154 -2.15 -1.02 12.02
CA TYR A 154 -2.27 -1.75 10.76
C TYR A 154 -3.45 -1.25 9.93
N VAL A 155 -3.48 -1.62 8.65
CA VAL A 155 -4.61 -1.38 7.74
C VAL A 155 -4.99 -2.71 7.09
N ALA A 156 -6.27 -3.05 7.14
CA ALA A 156 -6.84 -4.17 6.41
C ALA A 156 -7.57 -3.65 5.16
N ALA A 157 -7.18 -4.13 3.98
CA ALA A 157 -7.84 -3.85 2.72
C ALA A 157 -8.63 -5.09 2.27
N SER A 158 -9.86 -4.85 1.81
CA SER A 158 -10.85 -5.85 1.44
C SER A 158 -11.58 -5.38 0.16
N PRO A 159 -10.92 -5.42 -1.00
CA PRO A 159 -11.45 -4.85 -2.24
C PRO A 159 -12.73 -5.55 -2.73
N SER A 160 -12.93 -6.83 -2.41
CA SER A 160 -14.14 -7.60 -2.76
C SER A 160 -15.32 -7.37 -1.81
N TRP A 161 -15.16 -6.54 -0.77
CA TRP A 161 -16.23 -6.32 0.20
C TRP A 161 -17.47 -5.67 -0.44
N SER A 162 -18.64 -6.24 -0.15
CA SER A 162 -19.93 -5.76 -0.64
C SER A 162 -20.67 -4.94 0.41
N ASN A 163 -21.13 -3.74 0.04
CA ASN A 163 -21.77 -2.81 0.99
C ASN A 163 -23.30 -2.99 1.14
N GLY A 164 -23.82 -4.13 0.66
CA GLY A 164 -25.25 -4.47 0.61
C GLY A 164 -25.99 -3.92 -0.61
N ALA A 165 -25.62 -2.72 -1.10
CA ALA A 165 -26.20 -2.15 -2.31
C ALA A 165 -25.37 -2.48 -3.56
N PHE A 166 -24.05 -2.56 -3.40
CA PHE A 166 -23.09 -2.74 -4.48
C PHE A 166 -22.14 -3.89 -4.14
N THR A 167 -21.98 -4.81 -5.10
CA THR A 167 -20.96 -5.85 -5.07
C THR A 167 -19.60 -5.23 -5.32
N ASP A 168 -18.58 -5.73 -4.63
CA ASP A 168 -17.19 -5.30 -4.81
C ASP A 168 -16.98 -3.77 -4.70
N ALA A 169 -17.78 -3.12 -3.83
CA ALA A 169 -17.54 -1.73 -3.48
C ALA A 169 -16.16 -1.56 -2.84
N GLY A 170 -15.72 -2.57 -2.12
CA GLY A 170 -14.46 -2.65 -1.42
C GLY A 170 -14.42 -1.76 -0.18
N ALA A 171 -13.42 -2.04 0.66
CA ALA A 171 -13.17 -1.28 1.87
C ALA A 171 -11.70 -1.32 2.28
N PHE A 172 -11.28 -0.31 3.04
CA PHE A 172 -10.12 -0.45 3.91
C PHE A 172 -10.44 0.04 5.34
N THR A 173 -9.86 -0.64 6.32
CA THR A 173 -10.12 -0.41 7.74
C THR A 173 -8.82 -0.15 8.46
N TRP A 174 -8.75 0.97 9.19
CA TRP A 174 -7.66 1.20 10.12
C TRP A 174 -7.84 0.33 11.37
N GLY A 175 -6.78 -0.38 11.71
CA GLY A 175 -6.72 -1.31 12.83
C GLY A 175 -5.87 -0.77 13.97
N ASN A 176 -6.45 -0.67 15.17
CA ASN A 176 -5.68 -0.27 16.34
C ASN A 176 -4.72 -1.39 16.76
N GLY A 177 -3.42 -1.21 16.53
CA GLY A 177 -2.38 -2.14 16.98
C GLY A 177 -2.25 -2.39 18.49
N ASN A 178 -3.05 -1.76 19.35
CA ASN A 178 -3.10 -1.97 20.80
C ASN A 178 -4.36 -2.68 21.30
N SER A 179 -5.44 -2.72 20.50
CA SER A 179 -6.74 -3.28 20.92
C SER A 179 -7.51 -3.98 19.82
N GLY A 180 -7.04 -3.90 18.57
CA GLY A 180 -7.77 -4.31 17.37
C GLY A 180 -8.90 -3.37 16.98
N THR A 181 -9.53 -3.72 15.86
CA THR A 181 -10.84 -3.24 15.43
C THR A 181 -11.71 -4.48 15.21
N VAL A 182 -12.93 -4.47 15.73
CA VAL A 182 -13.85 -5.62 15.68
C VAL A 182 -15.21 -5.22 15.13
N GLY A 183 -16.01 -6.21 14.79
CA GLY A 183 -17.35 -6.04 14.24
C GLY A 183 -17.41 -6.23 12.73
N PRO A 184 -18.61 -6.19 12.12
CA PRO A 184 -18.74 -6.24 10.68
C PRO A 184 -18.13 -4.98 10.03
N VAL A 185 -17.52 -5.14 8.85
CA VAL A 185 -17.08 -4.01 8.02
C VAL A 185 -18.30 -3.17 7.61
N SER A 186 -18.18 -1.85 7.69
CA SER A 186 -19.22 -0.90 7.32
C SER A 186 -18.65 0.51 7.10
N GLY A 187 -19.48 1.43 6.59
CA GLY A 187 -19.11 2.85 6.52
C GLY A 187 -18.90 3.53 7.88
N ALA A 188 -19.19 2.87 9.01
CA ALA A 188 -18.99 3.42 10.35
C ALA A 188 -17.56 3.20 10.88
N ASN A 189 -16.91 2.11 10.49
CA ASN A 189 -15.55 1.73 10.93
C ASN A 189 -14.53 1.66 9.80
N SER A 190 -14.97 1.73 8.54
CA SER A 190 -14.12 1.55 7.36
C SER A 190 -14.36 2.65 6.33
N MET A 191 -13.33 2.88 5.52
CA MET A 191 -13.47 3.67 4.29
C MET A 191 -13.97 2.75 3.19
N VAL A 192 -15.07 3.12 2.54
CA VAL A 192 -15.82 2.23 1.64
C VAL A 192 -16.07 2.84 0.27
N GLY A 193 -16.24 1.97 -0.73
CA GLY A 193 -16.78 2.37 -2.04
C GLY A 193 -18.28 2.66 -1.98
N SER A 194 -18.75 3.36 -3.01
CA SER A 194 -20.14 3.79 -3.19
C SER A 194 -20.74 3.35 -4.53
N ALA A 195 -19.99 2.66 -5.37
CA ALA A 195 -20.45 2.05 -6.62
C ALA A 195 -20.03 0.58 -6.72
N MET A 196 -20.61 -0.13 -7.69
CA MET A 196 -20.23 -1.50 -8.03
C MET A 196 -18.82 -1.49 -8.63
N ASN A 197 -17.98 -2.47 -8.28
CA ASN A 197 -16.61 -2.59 -8.80
C ASN A 197 -15.69 -1.39 -8.47
N ASP A 198 -16.00 -0.62 -7.42
CA ASP A 198 -15.09 0.42 -6.92
C ASP A 198 -13.76 -0.18 -6.41
N PHE A 199 -13.81 -1.44 -5.95
CA PHE A 199 -12.70 -2.22 -5.44
C PHE A 199 -11.78 -1.42 -4.50
N VAL A 200 -12.37 -0.68 -3.55
CA VAL A 200 -11.59 0.19 -2.66
C VAL A 200 -10.48 -0.59 -1.94
N GLY A 201 -9.23 -0.18 -2.14
CA GLY A 201 -8.04 -0.83 -1.59
C GLY A 201 -7.39 -1.92 -2.46
N SER A 202 -7.81 -2.10 -3.72
CA SER A 202 -7.36 -3.18 -4.63
C SER A 202 -5.88 -3.17 -5.04
N ALA A 203 -5.14 -2.10 -4.76
CA ALA A 203 -3.75 -1.96 -5.19
C ALA A 203 -2.73 -2.60 -4.23
N GLY A 204 -3.01 -3.78 -3.69
CA GLY A 204 -2.05 -4.54 -2.87
C GLY A 204 -1.89 -4.04 -1.43
N GLY A 205 -2.90 -3.36 -0.87
CA GLY A 205 -2.90 -2.87 0.51
C GLY A 205 -2.47 -1.40 0.66
N ALA A 206 -2.14 -1.00 1.89
CA ALA A 206 -1.74 0.36 2.21
C ALA A 206 -0.24 0.57 1.93
N ILE A 207 0.14 1.83 1.68
CA ILE A 207 1.53 2.27 1.61
C ILE A 207 1.81 3.02 2.92
N PRO A 208 2.57 2.45 3.85
CA PRO A 208 2.94 3.13 5.08
C PRO A 208 3.97 4.23 4.78
N LEU A 209 3.82 5.37 5.44
CA LEU A 209 4.77 6.48 5.40
C LEU A 209 5.66 6.42 6.65
N SER A 210 6.88 6.97 6.55
CA SER A 210 7.85 6.94 7.66
C SER A 210 7.40 7.74 8.89
N ASN A 211 6.41 8.62 8.73
CA ASN A 211 5.83 9.43 9.80
C ASN A 211 4.61 8.77 10.51
N GLY A 212 4.29 7.51 10.21
CA GLY A 212 3.17 6.78 10.81
C GLY A 212 1.85 6.91 10.06
N ASN A 213 1.74 7.82 9.09
CA ASN A 213 0.57 7.94 8.23
C ASN A 213 0.60 6.91 7.10
N TYR A 214 -0.46 6.85 6.29
CA TYR A 214 -0.54 5.89 5.20
C TYR A 214 -1.37 6.39 4.03
N VAL A 215 -1.17 5.73 2.88
CA VAL A 215 -1.90 5.99 1.64
C VAL A 215 -2.54 4.70 1.15
N VAL A 216 -3.80 4.75 0.74
CA VAL A 216 -4.50 3.65 0.08
C VAL A 216 -4.89 4.08 -1.33
N ARG A 217 -4.78 3.16 -2.29
CA ARG A 217 -5.05 3.40 -3.70
C ARG A 217 -6.23 2.54 -4.13
N SER A 218 -7.19 3.15 -4.83
CA SER A 218 -8.40 2.53 -5.34
C SER A 218 -8.52 2.90 -6.82
N ARG A 219 -7.83 2.14 -7.67
CA ARG A 219 -7.58 2.51 -9.08
C ARG A 219 -8.84 2.52 -9.94
N GLN A 220 -9.78 1.64 -9.61
CA GLN A 220 -11.04 1.42 -10.32
C GLN A 220 -12.21 2.16 -9.65
N TRP A 221 -11.92 3.04 -8.69
CA TRP A 221 -12.96 3.77 -7.99
C TRP A 221 -13.68 4.75 -8.93
N ASP A 222 -15.00 4.73 -8.91
CA ASP A 222 -15.87 5.59 -9.72
C ASP A 222 -16.14 6.93 -9.02
N ASN A 223 -15.88 8.03 -9.73
CA ASN A 223 -16.22 9.37 -9.23
C ASN A 223 -17.65 9.75 -9.67
N GLY A 224 -18.64 9.17 -9.01
CA GLY A 224 -20.04 9.32 -9.38
C GLY A 224 -20.33 8.60 -10.71
N ALA A 225 -20.57 9.36 -11.79
CA ALA A 225 -20.79 8.80 -13.12
C ALA A 225 -19.51 8.62 -13.95
N VAL A 226 -18.36 9.04 -13.40
CA VAL A 226 -17.06 8.92 -14.08
C VAL A 226 -16.44 7.59 -13.70
N ALA A 227 -16.56 6.61 -14.61
CA ALA A 227 -16.07 5.25 -14.42
C ALA A 227 -14.54 5.19 -14.32
N ASP A 228 -13.99 4.40 -13.40
CA ASP A 228 -12.55 4.16 -13.24
C ASP A 228 -11.73 5.46 -13.15
N ALA A 229 -12.30 6.52 -12.54
CA ALA A 229 -11.59 7.77 -12.30
C ALA A 229 -10.36 7.52 -11.38
N GLY A 230 -10.53 6.60 -10.45
CA GLY A 230 -9.57 6.22 -9.44
C GLY A 230 -9.45 7.24 -8.30
N ALA A 231 -8.94 6.75 -7.17
CA ALA A 231 -8.76 7.54 -5.96
C ALA A 231 -7.48 7.17 -5.21
N VAL A 232 -6.84 8.19 -4.63
CA VAL A 232 -5.70 8.06 -3.72
C VAL A 232 -6.05 8.73 -2.41
N THR A 233 -6.07 7.93 -1.35
CA THR A 233 -6.59 8.34 -0.04
C THR A 233 -5.46 8.33 0.96
N TRP A 234 -4.99 9.52 1.35
CA TRP A 234 -4.09 9.67 2.49
C TRP A 234 -4.90 9.68 3.78
N ARG A 235 -4.40 9.05 4.84
CA ARG A 235 -5.00 9.12 6.17
C ARG A 235 -3.96 9.24 7.27
N ASN A 236 -4.38 9.91 8.35
CA ASN A 236 -3.65 9.91 9.60
C ASN A 236 -3.66 8.49 10.20
N GLY A 237 -2.48 7.93 10.45
CA GLY A 237 -2.33 6.57 10.95
C GLY A 237 -2.50 6.39 12.45
N THR A 238 -2.84 7.43 13.21
CA THR A 238 -3.05 7.37 14.67
C THR A 238 -4.52 7.41 15.08
N VAL A 239 -5.45 7.53 14.13
CA VAL A 239 -6.89 7.64 14.41
C VAL A 239 -7.69 6.74 13.46
N PRO A 240 -8.83 6.18 13.91
CA PRO A 240 -9.72 5.43 13.05
C PRO A 240 -10.21 6.24 11.85
N THR A 241 -10.52 5.53 10.77
CA THR A 241 -10.93 6.13 9.50
C THR A 241 -12.18 5.48 8.97
N SER A 242 -13.21 6.27 8.71
CA SER A 242 -14.46 5.76 8.14
C SER A 242 -15.18 6.76 7.24
N GLY A 243 -16.15 6.24 6.48
CA GLY A 243 -16.99 6.97 5.52
C GLY A 243 -16.77 6.54 4.07
N ALA A 244 -17.61 7.04 3.16
CA ALA A 244 -17.43 6.78 1.73
C ALA A 244 -16.24 7.57 1.17
N ILE A 245 -15.51 6.97 0.22
CA ILE A 245 -14.50 7.68 -0.58
C ILE A 245 -15.19 8.78 -1.40
N SER A 246 -14.58 9.96 -1.45
CA SER A 246 -15.09 11.10 -2.20
C SER A 246 -13.99 12.13 -2.50
N PRO A 247 -14.23 13.11 -3.38
CA PRO A 247 -13.30 14.22 -3.57
C PRO A 247 -13.02 15.02 -2.27
N ALA A 248 -13.87 14.92 -1.24
CA ALA A 248 -13.65 15.62 0.03
C ALA A 248 -12.54 14.99 0.88
N ASN A 249 -12.23 13.70 0.68
CA ASN A 249 -11.28 12.94 1.51
C ASN A 249 -10.16 12.25 0.71
N SER A 250 -10.22 12.30 -0.62
CA SER A 250 -9.25 11.66 -1.51
C SER A 250 -8.86 12.59 -2.66
N ILE A 251 -7.69 12.33 -3.24
CA ILE A 251 -7.32 12.84 -4.56
C ILE A 251 -7.98 11.94 -5.59
N VAL A 252 -8.73 12.52 -6.53
CA VAL A 252 -9.56 11.75 -7.48
C VAL A 252 -9.33 12.17 -8.92
N GLY A 253 -9.57 11.24 -9.85
CA GLY A 253 -9.69 11.54 -11.27
C GLY A 253 -10.95 12.34 -11.59
N SER A 254 -10.95 12.93 -12.77
CA SER A 254 -12.08 13.71 -13.31
C SER A 254 -12.59 13.20 -14.65
N SER A 255 -11.85 12.30 -15.30
CA SER A 255 -12.20 11.67 -16.57
C SER A 255 -12.26 10.15 -16.43
N ALA A 256 -13.04 9.52 -17.32
CA ALA A 256 -13.21 8.08 -17.28
C ALA A 256 -11.90 7.38 -17.66
N GLY A 257 -11.48 6.39 -16.87
CA GLY A 257 -10.22 5.69 -17.11
C GLY A 257 -8.96 6.47 -16.71
N ASP A 258 -9.08 7.57 -15.97
CA ASP A 258 -7.93 8.25 -15.34
C ASP A 258 -7.13 7.29 -14.44
N ASN A 259 -7.81 6.30 -13.85
CA ASN A 259 -7.22 5.20 -13.08
C ASN A 259 -6.25 5.67 -11.98
N LEU A 260 -6.55 6.77 -11.26
CA LEU A 260 -5.65 7.30 -10.23
C LEU A 260 -5.25 6.24 -9.20
N GLY A 261 -3.97 6.25 -8.81
CA GLY A 261 -3.43 5.28 -7.85
C GLY A 261 -2.77 4.07 -8.50
N GLN A 262 -2.51 4.10 -9.82
CA GLN A 262 -1.61 3.12 -10.45
C GLN A 262 -0.26 3.07 -9.74
N SER A 263 0.33 4.24 -9.44
CA SER A 263 1.59 4.32 -8.71
C SER A 263 1.58 5.43 -7.66
N VAL A 264 2.07 5.09 -6.47
CA VAL A 264 2.37 6.03 -5.41
C VAL A 264 3.72 5.63 -4.85
N LEU A 265 4.63 6.58 -4.73
CA LEU A 265 5.96 6.40 -4.17
C LEU A 265 6.05 7.15 -2.84
N ALA A 266 6.19 6.41 -1.75
CA ALA A 266 6.55 7.01 -0.47
C ALA A 266 7.99 7.54 -0.54
N LEU A 267 8.19 8.78 -0.08
CA LEU A 267 9.51 9.40 0.01
C LEU A 267 10.12 9.13 1.40
N PRO A 268 11.46 9.07 1.54
CA PRO A 268 12.12 8.82 2.82
C PRO A 268 11.74 9.79 3.95
N ASN A 269 11.40 11.03 3.59
CA ASN A 269 11.00 12.09 4.53
C ASN A 269 9.53 12.04 4.97
N GLY A 270 8.78 10.99 4.59
CA GLY A 270 7.39 10.80 5.03
C GLY A 270 6.35 11.51 4.17
N HIS A 271 6.75 12.14 3.07
CA HIS A 271 5.85 12.59 2.01
C HIS A 271 5.66 11.50 0.96
N PHE A 272 4.86 11.76 -0.07
CA PHE A 272 4.71 10.82 -1.18
C PHE A 272 4.45 11.53 -2.50
N VAL A 273 4.71 10.82 -3.59
CA VAL A 273 4.44 11.27 -4.95
C VAL A 273 3.44 10.31 -5.60
N LEU A 274 2.35 10.84 -6.12
CA LEU A 274 1.40 10.16 -6.97
C LEU A 274 1.82 10.33 -8.43
N THR A 275 1.81 9.25 -9.22
CA THR A 275 1.87 9.35 -10.68
C THR A 275 0.62 8.77 -11.31
N ALA A 276 0.13 9.45 -12.33
CA ALA A 276 -1.06 9.08 -13.08
C ALA A 276 -0.77 9.25 -14.58
N PRO A 277 -0.01 8.32 -15.19
CA PRO A 277 0.40 8.47 -16.59
C PRO A 277 -0.76 8.36 -17.58
N SER A 278 -1.90 7.77 -17.19
CA SER A 278 -3.10 7.69 -18.02
C SER A 278 -4.06 8.87 -17.83
N TRP A 279 -3.73 9.82 -16.94
CA TRP A 279 -4.63 10.91 -16.58
C TRP A 279 -4.88 11.89 -17.73
N ASP A 280 -6.13 12.27 -17.92
CA ASP A 280 -6.57 13.24 -18.91
C ASP A 280 -6.54 14.68 -18.35
N ASN A 281 -5.86 15.59 -19.04
CA ASN A 281 -5.86 17.01 -18.69
C ASN A 281 -6.99 17.74 -19.44
N GLY A 282 -8.22 17.58 -18.95
CA GLY A 282 -9.40 18.08 -19.65
C GLY A 282 -9.61 17.35 -20.98
N ALA A 283 -9.46 18.05 -22.11
CA ALA A 283 -9.60 17.44 -23.45
C ALA A 283 -8.32 16.74 -23.95
N ILE A 284 -7.20 16.86 -23.22
CA ILE A 284 -5.93 16.27 -23.62
C ILE A 284 -5.85 14.87 -23.01
N SER A 285 -6.19 13.85 -23.81
CA SER A 285 -6.21 12.48 -23.32
C SER A 285 -4.80 11.93 -23.08
N GLY A 286 -4.59 11.27 -21.94
CA GLY A 286 -3.31 10.66 -21.59
C GLY A 286 -2.17 11.67 -21.49
N ALA A 287 -2.44 12.92 -21.12
CA ALA A 287 -1.40 13.91 -20.81
C ALA A 287 -0.49 13.42 -19.67
N GLY A 288 -1.08 12.72 -18.72
CA GLY A 288 -0.46 12.23 -17.52
C GLY A 288 -0.13 13.32 -16.51
N ALA A 289 0.12 12.90 -15.27
CA ALA A 289 0.40 13.81 -14.16
C ALA A 289 1.35 13.20 -13.12
N VAL A 290 2.09 14.08 -12.46
CA VAL A 290 2.88 13.77 -11.25
C VAL A 290 2.59 14.80 -10.17
N SER A 291 2.24 14.32 -8.98
CA SER A 291 1.80 15.18 -7.88
C SER A 291 2.53 14.81 -6.60
N TRP A 292 3.26 15.77 -6.06
CA TRP A 292 3.77 15.66 -4.70
C TRP A 292 2.66 15.94 -3.68
N VAL A 293 2.65 15.17 -2.60
CA VAL A 293 1.68 15.31 -1.52
C VAL A 293 2.38 15.31 -0.16
N ASN A 294 2.06 16.31 0.65
CA ASN A 294 2.55 16.40 2.01
C ASN A 294 1.96 15.26 2.85
N GLY A 295 2.77 14.24 3.16
CA GLY A 295 2.32 13.10 3.95
C GLY A 295 2.02 13.36 5.43
N ALA A 296 2.13 14.60 5.93
CA ALA A 296 1.65 15.00 7.26
C ALA A 296 0.22 15.55 7.25
N THR A 297 -0.18 16.20 6.15
CA THR A 297 -1.50 16.86 6.03
C THR A 297 -2.40 16.26 4.96
N GLY A 298 -1.84 15.46 4.05
CA GLY A 298 -2.52 14.95 2.87
C GLY A 298 -2.90 16.05 1.87
N ARG A 299 -3.74 15.66 0.91
CA ARG A 299 -4.44 16.53 -0.04
C ARG A 299 -5.70 15.80 -0.50
N THR A 300 -6.73 16.55 -0.85
CA THR A 300 -8.00 16.05 -1.37
C THR A 300 -8.45 16.89 -2.57
N GLY A 301 -9.48 16.41 -3.28
CA GLY A 301 -10.05 17.07 -4.46
C GLY A 301 -9.51 16.51 -5.78
N PRO A 302 -9.98 17.05 -6.92
CA PRO A 302 -9.57 16.56 -8.23
C PRO A 302 -8.08 16.82 -8.50
N LEU A 303 -7.44 15.89 -9.20
CA LEU A 303 -6.14 16.12 -9.82
C LEU A 303 -6.27 17.22 -10.88
N SER A 304 -5.29 18.12 -10.96
CA SER A 304 -5.30 19.19 -11.95
C SER A 304 -3.91 19.77 -12.19
N ALA A 305 -3.76 20.53 -13.28
CA ALA A 305 -2.54 21.28 -13.57
C ALA A 305 -2.18 22.32 -12.48
N ALA A 306 -3.16 22.78 -11.68
CA ALA A 306 -2.90 23.70 -10.57
C ALA A 306 -2.17 23.04 -9.40
N ASN A 307 -2.18 21.71 -9.34
CA ASN A 307 -1.72 20.97 -8.17
C ASN A 307 -0.72 19.85 -8.53
N SER A 308 -0.43 19.67 -9.83
CA SER A 308 0.39 18.60 -10.38
C SER A 308 1.21 19.10 -11.56
N LEU A 309 2.39 18.52 -11.78
CA LEU A 309 3.09 18.64 -13.06
C LEU A 309 2.33 17.80 -14.09
N VAL A 310 2.05 18.35 -15.26
CA VAL A 310 1.21 17.71 -16.29
C VAL A 310 1.84 17.76 -17.68
N GLY A 311 1.51 16.76 -18.50
CA GLY A 311 1.74 16.81 -19.94
C GLY A 311 0.90 17.89 -20.64
N THR A 312 1.29 18.20 -21.86
CA THR A 312 0.75 19.27 -22.69
C THR A 312 0.12 18.76 -23.99
N THR A 313 0.41 17.53 -24.40
CA THR A 313 -0.15 16.91 -25.61
C THR A 313 -0.75 15.54 -25.30
N VAL A 314 -1.49 15.01 -26.27
CA VAL A 314 -2.15 13.71 -26.16
C VAL A 314 -1.08 12.61 -26.07
N SER A 315 -1.26 11.68 -25.13
CA SER A 315 -0.34 10.55 -24.90
C SER A 315 1.08 10.89 -24.41
N ASP A 316 1.30 12.12 -23.91
CA ASP A 316 2.54 12.49 -23.21
C ASP A 316 2.88 11.55 -22.04
N ALA A 317 1.83 10.99 -21.43
CA ALA A 317 1.87 9.98 -20.37
C ALA A 317 2.85 10.32 -19.24
N LEU A 318 2.81 11.57 -18.76
CA LEU A 318 3.72 12.03 -17.73
C LEU A 318 3.62 11.17 -16.45
N GLY A 319 4.76 10.77 -15.89
CA GLY A 319 4.82 9.97 -14.66
C GLY A 319 5.00 8.46 -14.86
N GLN A 320 5.30 8.01 -16.08
CA GLN A 320 5.69 6.62 -16.39
C GLN A 320 7.00 6.18 -15.71
N GLY A 321 7.95 7.10 -15.50
CA GLY A 321 9.19 6.81 -14.79
C GLY A 321 9.38 7.73 -13.60
N LEU A 322 9.59 7.16 -12.42
CA LEU A 322 9.84 7.90 -11.19
C LEU A 322 10.93 7.21 -10.38
N ARG A 323 11.91 7.99 -9.91
CA ARG A 323 12.94 7.51 -8.97
C ARG A 323 13.17 8.53 -7.88
N ALA A 324 12.91 8.16 -6.63
CA ALA A 324 13.30 8.94 -5.46
C ALA A 324 14.72 8.57 -5.00
N TYR A 325 15.38 9.52 -4.37
CA TYR A 325 16.72 9.39 -3.80
C TYR A 325 16.67 9.54 -2.27
N SER A 326 17.81 9.27 -1.61
CA SER A 326 17.91 9.24 -0.15
C SER A 326 17.62 10.58 0.54
N ASP A 327 17.82 11.70 -0.17
CA ASP A 327 17.48 13.06 0.25
C ASP A 327 16.01 13.43 -0.02
N ALA A 328 15.20 12.45 -0.44
CA ALA A 328 13.80 12.56 -0.82
C ALA A 328 13.50 13.34 -2.11
N ASN A 329 14.49 13.97 -2.74
CA ASN A 329 14.33 14.49 -4.09
C ASN A 329 14.08 13.35 -5.08
N TYR A 330 13.48 13.67 -6.21
CA TYR A 330 13.10 12.65 -7.17
C TYR A 330 13.23 13.14 -8.61
N VAL A 331 13.51 12.18 -9.49
CA VAL A 331 13.58 12.40 -10.93
C VAL A 331 12.37 11.75 -11.59
N ILE A 332 11.69 12.51 -12.43
CA ILE A 332 10.62 12.06 -13.30
C ILE A 332 11.22 11.87 -14.70
N ARG A 333 11.04 10.67 -15.26
CA ARG A 333 11.32 10.36 -16.65
C ARG A 333 10.01 10.31 -17.43
N SER A 334 9.96 11.06 -18.51
CA SER A 334 8.76 11.25 -19.33
C SER A 334 9.09 10.87 -20.77
N PRO A 335 9.24 9.56 -21.06
CA PRO A 335 9.80 9.12 -22.34
C PRO A 335 8.91 9.42 -23.53
N LEU A 336 7.61 9.57 -23.32
CA LEU A 336 6.62 9.81 -24.36
C LEU A 336 6.27 11.30 -24.52
N TRP A 337 6.93 12.19 -23.77
CA TRP A 337 6.61 13.61 -23.83
C TRP A 337 6.97 14.22 -25.19
N ASP A 338 6.06 14.99 -25.79
CA ASP A 338 6.24 15.68 -27.07
C ASP A 338 6.82 17.10 -26.90
N ASN A 339 7.88 17.42 -27.65
CA ASN A 339 8.42 18.77 -27.71
C ASN A 339 7.87 19.53 -28.93
N GLY A 340 6.67 20.10 -28.79
CA GLY A 340 5.98 20.75 -29.91
C GLY A 340 5.63 19.72 -30.99
N ASN A 341 6.25 19.81 -32.17
CA ASN A 341 6.04 18.85 -33.26
C ASN A 341 6.95 17.62 -33.18
N VAL A 342 7.87 17.57 -32.22
CA VAL A 342 8.77 16.42 -32.02
C VAL A 342 8.05 15.41 -31.13
N VAL A 343 7.47 14.41 -31.78
CA VAL A 343 6.74 13.33 -31.10
C VAL A 343 7.69 12.49 -30.26
N ASN A 344 7.29 12.13 -29.03
CA ASN A 344 8.08 11.37 -28.08
C ASN A 344 9.52 11.90 -27.97
N ALA A 345 9.69 13.22 -27.88
CA ALA A 345 11.00 13.82 -27.66
C ALA A 345 11.63 13.34 -26.35
N GLY A 346 10.79 13.09 -25.36
CA GLY A 346 11.19 12.72 -24.02
C GLY A 346 11.54 13.93 -23.17
N ALA A 347 11.37 13.80 -21.85
CA ALA A 347 11.81 14.82 -20.91
C ALA A 347 12.28 14.21 -19.58
N VAL A 348 13.12 14.96 -18.86
CA VAL A 348 13.59 14.63 -17.52
C VAL A 348 13.36 15.83 -16.61
N THR A 349 12.62 15.61 -15.54
CA THR A 349 12.33 16.62 -14.54
C THR A 349 13.02 16.22 -13.24
N LEU A 350 13.70 17.16 -12.60
CA LEU A 350 14.19 17.02 -11.24
C LEU A 350 13.25 17.81 -10.33
N ALA A 351 12.76 17.19 -9.25
CA ALA A 351 11.79 17.79 -8.35
C ALA A 351 12.19 17.61 -6.88
N LEU A 352 11.82 18.60 -6.07
CA LEU A 352 12.08 18.61 -4.64
C LEU A 352 11.18 17.62 -3.91
N GLY A 353 11.75 16.90 -2.94
CA GLY A 353 10.99 16.00 -2.07
C GLY A 353 10.17 16.70 -0.99
N THR A 354 10.27 18.03 -0.88
CA THR A 354 9.71 18.83 0.22
C THR A 354 8.67 19.85 -0.22
N GLU A 355 8.54 20.11 -1.52
CA GLU A 355 7.67 21.16 -2.05
C GLU A 355 6.92 20.66 -3.29
N PRO A 356 5.69 21.14 -3.53
CA PRO A 356 4.94 20.77 -4.72
C PRO A 356 5.56 21.35 -5.98
N LEU A 357 5.57 20.56 -7.05
CA LEU A 357 5.79 21.01 -8.42
C LEU A 357 4.46 20.91 -9.19
N SER A 358 4.05 22.00 -9.83
CA SER A 358 2.79 22.08 -10.57
C SER A 358 2.90 22.88 -11.86
N GLY A 359 1.93 22.69 -12.75
CA GLY A 359 1.86 23.34 -14.05
C GLY A 359 2.35 22.44 -15.17
N ASN A 360 2.58 23.02 -16.34
CA ASN A 360 3.03 22.27 -17.51
C ASN A 360 4.52 21.94 -17.40
N ILE A 361 4.89 20.78 -17.93
CA ILE A 361 6.28 20.50 -18.24
C ILE A 361 6.81 21.48 -19.30
N MET A 362 8.00 22.05 -19.06
CA MET A 362 8.59 23.10 -19.90
C MET A 362 10.10 23.21 -19.66
N ALA A 363 10.81 23.98 -20.48
CA ALA A 363 12.26 24.15 -20.36
C ALA A 363 12.69 24.80 -19.03
N ALA A 364 11.79 25.51 -18.35
CA ALA A 364 12.08 26.12 -17.05
C ALA A 364 12.12 25.10 -15.89
N ASN A 365 11.53 23.92 -16.04
CA ASN A 365 11.48 22.90 -14.99
C ASN A 365 12.08 21.54 -15.41
N SER A 366 12.38 21.34 -16.70
CA SER A 366 12.81 20.04 -17.22
C SER A 366 13.87 20.16 -18.31
N VAL A 367 14.72 19.13 -18.40
CA VAL A 367 15.55 18.87 -19.58
C VAL A 367 14.67 18.23 -20.64
N LEU A 368 14.49 18.92 -21.76
CA LEU A 368 13.64 18.50 -22.87
C LEU A 368 14.47 17.81 -23.95
N GLY A 369 13.95 16.74 -24.55
CA GLY A 369 14.51 16.15 -25.75
C GLY A 369 14.25 17.02 -26.99
N GLY A 370 15.15 16.92 -27.96
CA GLY A 370 15.05 17.62 -29.24
C GLY A 370 14.69 16.73 -30.43
N ILE A 371 14.68 15.41 -30.26
CA ILE A 371 14.48 14.43 -31.34
C ILE A 371 13.54 13.29 -30.92
N SER A 372 12.87 12.68 -31.89
CA SER A 372 11.87 11.61 -31.69
C SER A 372 12.52 10.25 -31.36
N VAL A 373 13.11 10.12 -30.17
CA VAL A 373 13.74 8.87 -29.67
C VAL A 373 13.28 8.45 -28.28
N GLY A 374 12.51 9.30 -27.60
CA GLY A 374 12.07 9.15 -26.22
C GLY A 374 13.20 9.25 -25.19
N SER A 375 12.84 9.52 -23.94
CA SER A 375 13.80 9.62 -22.82
C SER A 375 14.40 8.27 -22.40
N SER A 376 14.03 7.15 -23.05
CA SER A 376 14.60 5.82 -22.81
C SER A 376 16.06 5.73 -23.26
N THR A 377 16.47 6.61 -24.18
CA THR A 377 17.87 6.77 -24.62
C THR A 377 18.67 7.68 -23.68
N PHE A 378 18.01 8.36 -22.74
CA PHE A 378 18.69 9.31 -21.86
C PHE A 378 19.41 8.57 -20.74
N SER A 379 20.70 8.84 -20.60
CA SER A 379 21.48 8.44 -19.43
C SER A 379 21.29 9.48 -18.34
N ILE A 380 21.00 9.06 -17.12
CA ILE A 380 20.71 9.98 -16.02
C ILE A 380 21.46 9.54 -14.78
N ASP A 381 22.11 10.51 -14.14
CA ASP A 381 22.67 10.35 -12.80
C ASP A 381 22.34 11.57 -11.94
N TYR A 382 22.20 11.35 -10.64
CA TYR A 382 21.81 12.38 -9.67
C TYR A 382 22.89 12.56 -8.62
N ASP A 383 23.36 13.81 -8.46
CA ASP A 383 24.25 14.22 -7.38
C ASP A 383 23.42 14.80 -6.23
N PRO A 384 23.20 14.04 -5.13
CA PRO A 384 22.45 14.53 -3.98
C PRO A 384 23.17 15.67 -3.24
N THR A 385 24.50 15.79 -3.36
CA THR A 385 25.27 16.83 -2.69
C THR A 385 24.97 18.20 -3.28
N ARG A 386 24.77 18.25 -4.60
CA ARG A 386 24.48 19.47 -5.36
C ARG A 386 23.01 19.60 -5.74
N GLN A 387 22.18 18.62 -5.39
CA GLN A 387 20.79 18.52 -5.84
C GLN A 387 20.66 18.75 -7.35
N ARG A 388 21.51 18.04 -8.11
CA ARG A 388 21.69 18.24 -9.55
C ARG A 388 21.54 16.92 -10.27
N VAL A 389 20.84 16.93 -11.39
CA VAL A 389 20.75 15.80 -12.30
C VAL A 389 21.58 16.08 -13.55
N ALA A 390 22.40 15.10 -13.93
CA ALA A 390 23.08 15.08 -15.22
C ALA A 390 22.27 14.22 -16.19
N VAL A 391 21.94 14.77 -17.35
CA VAL A 391 21.13 14.12 -18.38
C VAL A 391 21.92 14.06 -19.68
N GLY A 392 22.45 12.89 -19.98
CA GLY A 392 23.08 12.60 -21.26
C GLY A 392 22.01 12.29 -22.30
N ARG A 393 22.08 12.97 -23.46
CA ARG A 393 21.24 12.76 -24.65
C ARG A 393 22.15 12.39 -25.83
N PRO A 394 22.59 11.11 -25.93
CA PRO A 394 23.64 10.72 -26.88
C PRO A 394 23.26 10.94 -28.34
N ALA A 395 21.99 10.70 -28.70
CA ALA A 395 21.50 10.88 -30.07
C ALA A 395 21.41 12.36 -30.47
N GLU A 396 21.43 13.28 -29.52
CA GLU A 396 21.54 14.73 -29.74
C GLU A 396 22.98 15.24 -29.56
N ASN A 397 23.91 14.37 -29.15
CA ASN A 397 25.27 14.74 -28.74
C ASN A 397 25.32 15.83 -27.66
N LEU A 398 24.43 15.74 -26.66
CA LEU A 398 24.29 16.74 -25.59
C LEU A 398 24.41 16.13 -24.19
N LEU A 399 24.95 16.93 -23.26
CA LEU A 399 24.88 16.72 -21.82
C LEU A 399 24.27 17.96 -21.18
N SER A 400 23.20 17.77 -20.42
CA SER A 400 22.52 18.86 -19.70
C SER A 400 22.61 18.65 -18.20
N LEU A 401 22.77 19.74 -17.46
CA LEU A 401 22.75 19.76 -16.00
C LEU A 401 21.54 20.56 -15.54
N LEU A 402 20.72 19.97 -14.67
CA LEU A 402 19.56 20.63 -14.07
C LEU A 402 19.71 20.60 -12.55
N THR A 403 19.64 21.75 -11.88
CA THR A 403 19.92 21.92 -10.44
C THR A 403 18.71 22.52 -9.72
N LEU A 404 18.41 22.06 -8.51
CA LEU A 404 17.40 22.67 -7.63
C LEU A 404 18.06 23.74 -6.73
N GLY A 405 17.67 25.02 -6.87
CA GLY A 405 18.17 26.13 -6.04
C GLY A 405 17.92 27.51 -6.65
N PRO A 406 18.03 28.63 -5.89
CA PRO A 406 18.10 29.94 -6.51
C PRO A 406 19.28 29.95 -7.46
N VAL A 407 19.12 30.54 -8.65
CA VAL A 407 20.17 30.65 -9.65
C VAL A 407 21.31 31.52 -9.10
N THR A 408 22.16 31.00 -8.22
CA THR A 408 23.54 31.45 -8.16
C THR A 408 24.27 30.64 -9.20
N ASP A 409 24.16 31.16 -10.42
CA ASP A 409 24.98 30.92 -11.58
C ASP A 409 26.33 30.28 -11.21
N GLU A 410 26.41 28.95 -11.24
CA GLU A 410 27.70 28.25 -11.28
C GLU A 410 28.11 28.14 -12.75
N LEU A 411 28.51 29.29 -13.28
CA LEU A 411 29.65 29.50 -14.16
C LEU A 411 30.06 28.28 -15.03
N PHE A 412 29.38 28.13 -16.17
CA PHE A 412 30.10 27.85 -17.42
C PHE A 412 29.65 28.87 -18.47
N ALA A 413 30.03 30.13 -18.23
CA ALA A 413 30.26 31.06 -19.33
C ALA A 413 31.60 30.67 -20.00
N ASN A 414 31.53 30.27 -21.28
CA ASN A 414 32.38 30.74 -22.40
C ASN A 414 32.75 29.64 -23.42
N GLY A 415 32.19 29.73 -24.64
CA GLY A 415 33.07 29.80 -25.83
C GLY A 415 33.06 28.70 -26.90
N PHE A 416 31.93 28.08 -27.27
CA PHE A 416 31.84 27.24 -28.48
C PHE A 416 30.67 27.60 -29.42
N GLU A 417 30.41 28.89 -29.57
CA GLU A 417 29.66 29.44 -30.70
C GLU A 417 30.64 30.30 -31.53
N ASN A 418 31.13 29.71 -32.61
CA ASN A 418 31.60 30.38 -33.83
C ASN A 418 31.12 29.54 -35.02
#